data_AF-A0A3M1ECG7-F1
#
_entry.id   AF-A0A3M1ECG7-F1
#
_cell.length_a   1.000
_cell.length_b   1.000
_cell.length_c   1.000
_cell.angle_alpha   90.00
_cell.angle_beta   90.00
_cell.angle_gamma   90.00
#
_symmetry.space_group_name_H-M   'P 1'
#
loop_
_entity.id
_entity.type
_entity.pdbx_description
1 polymer ?
#
loop_
_entity_poly.entity_id
_entity_poly.type
_entity_poly.pdbx_seq_one_letter_code
_entity_poly.pdbx_strand_id
1 'polypeptide(L)'
;MAVRTVGAREARNNLSQILGEVHFGGHEVIIERSGKPMVAVIGVDEYRRLVAEREARFQVLDVIRRRLPALSPEEVMQDVTEAIAAIRTNHAARRP
;
A
#
# COMPACT_ATOMS: atom_id res chain seq x y z
N MET A 1 -4.33 12.51 12.50
CA MET A 1 -4.76 11.30 13.23
C MET A 1 -3.53 10.74 13.94
N ALA A 2 -3.60 10.53 15.25
CA ALA A 2 -2.48 9.95 16.00
C ALA A 2 -2.68 8.44 16.05
N VAL A 3 -1.81 7.68 15.39
CA VAL A 3 -1.81 6.22 15.45
C VAL A 3 -1.17 5.81 16.77
N ARG A 4 -1.92 5.06 17.60
CA ARG A 4 -1.41 4.59 18.89
C ARG A 4 -0.63 3.31 18.68
N THR A 5 0.57 3.23 19.24
CA THR A 5 1.38 2.00 19.22
C THR A 5 1.36 1.32 20.58
N VAL A 6 1.14 0.01 20.61
CA VAL A 6 1.09 -0.81 21.82
C VAL A 6 1.90 -2.08 21.66
N GLY A 7 2.54 -2.53 22.74
CA GLY A 7 3.25 -3.81 22.73
C GLY A 7 2.30 -5.01 22.69
N ALA A 8 2.71 -6.12 22.07
CA ALA A 8 1.89 -7.33 21.92
C ALA A 8 1.38 -7.90 23.26
N ARG A 9 2.14 -7.74 24.34
CA ARG A 9 1.72 -8.15 25.70
C ARG A 9 0.61 -7.24 26.24
N GLU A 10 0.75 -5.93 26.05
CA GLU A 10 -0.27 -4.95 26.44
C GLU A 10 -1.55 -5.15 25.63
N ALA A 11 -1.42 -5.32 24.31
CA ALA A 11 -2.56 -5.56 23.43
C ALA A 11 -3.37 -6.79 23.83
N ARG A 12 -2.69 -7.87 24.24
CA ARG A 12 -3.36 -9.08 24.75
C ARG A 12 -4.14 -8.80 26.04
N ASN A 13 -3.57 -8.04 26.96
CA ASN A 13 -4.18 -7.75 28.25
C ASN A 13 -5.37 -6.78 28.12
N ASN A 14 -5.32 -5.89 27.13
CA ASN A 14 -6.29 -4.80 26.94
C ASN A 14 -7.11 -4.95 25.66
N LEU A 15 -7.30 -6.18 25.16
CA LEU A 15 -7.91 -6.41 23.85
C LEU A 15 -9.32 -5.81 23.74
N SER A 16 -10.16 -6.01 24.76
CA SER A 16 -11.53 -5.48 24.78
C SER A 16 -11.59 -3.96 24.67
N GLN A 17 -10.67 -3.27 25.34
CA GLN A 17 -10.55 -1.81 25.25
C GLN A 17 -10.14 -1.39 23.85
N ILE A 18 -9.12 -2.03 23.26
CA ILE A 18 -8.65 -1.74 21.91
C ILE A 18 -9.78 -1.93 20.88
N LEU A 19 -10.57 -3.01 21.01
CA LEU A 19 -11.72 -3.22 20.13
C LEU A 19 -12.75 -2.08 20.23
N GLY A 20 -13.04 -1.60 21.45
CA GLY A 20 -13.93 -0.46 21.67
C GLY A 20 -13.39 0.84 21.08
N GLU A 21 -12.10 1.13 21.30
CA GLU A 21 -11.41 2.32 20.77
C GLU A 21 -11.44 2.34 19.23
N VAL A 22 -11.15 1.21 18.60
CA VAL A 22 -11.13 1.08 17.14
C VAL A 22 -12.53 1.13 16.55
N HIS A 23 -13.52 0.48 17.19
CA HIS A 23 -14.88 0.41 16.66
C HIS A 23 -15.65 1.71 16.82
N PHE A 24 -15.58 2.34 18.00
CA PHE A 24 -16.37 3.53 18.32
C PHE A 24 -15.58 4.84 18.24
N GLY A 25 -14.29 4.81 18.56
CA GLY A 25 -13.44 6.01 18.58
C GLY A 25 -12.85 6.38 17.22
N GLY A 26 -12.95 5.49 16.22
CA GLY A 26 -12.31 5.68 14.90
C GLY A 26 -10.77 5.75 15.00
N HIS A 27 -10.21 5.16 16.05
CA HIS A 27 -8.77 5.13 16.27
C HIS A 27 -8.11 3.95 15.55
N GLU A 28 -6.86 4.14 15.13
CA GLU A 28 -6.01 3.08 14.58
C GLU A 28 -4.96 2.70 15.62
N VAL A 29 -4.72 1.39 15.76
CA VAL A 29 -3.75 0.87 16.71
C VAL A 29 -2.73 -0.02 16.00
N ILE A 30 -1.44 0.26 16.21
CA ILE A 30 -0.35 -0.62 15.78
C ILE A 30 0.10 -1.46 16.97
N ILE A 31 0.08 -2.77 16.78
CA ILE A 31 0.65 -3.74 17.72
C ILE A 31 2.09 -4.04 17.30
N GLU A 32 3.02 -3.86 18.22
CA GLU A 32 4.43 -4.15 18.02
C GLU A 32 4.96 -5.28 18.90
N ARG A 33 6.07 -5.88 18.48
CA ARG A 33 6.85 -6.81 19.30
C ARG A 33 8.32 -6.42 19.22
N SER A 34 8.94 -6.19 20.37
CA SER A 34 10.34 -5.77 20.44
C SER A 34 10.63 -4.52 19.59
N GLY A 35 9.75 -3.52 19.64
CA GLY A 35 9.88 -2.26 18.88
C GLY A 35 9.61 -2.36 17.37
N LYS A 36 9.15 -3.52 16.88
CA LYS A 36 8.81 -3.73 15.47
C LYS A 36 7.29 -3.80 15.28
N PRO A 37 6.69 -2.93 14.43
CA PRO A 37 5.30 -3.05 14.05
C PRO A 37 5.00 -4.42 13.46
N MET A 38 3.97 -5.09 13.96
CA MET A 38 3.57 -6.43 13.50
C MET A 38 2.17 -6.46 12.90
N VAL A 39 1.21 -5.77 13.51
CA VAL A 39 -0.21 -5.81 13.11
C VAL A 39 -0.81 -4.43 13.27
N ALA A 40 -1.65 -4.02 12.32
CA ALA A 40 -2.53 -2.86 12.47
C ALA A 40 -3.94 -3.34 12.76
N VAL A 41 -4.60 -2.71 13.73
CA VAL A 41 -6.00 -2.92 14.08
C VAL A 41 -6.77 -1.67 13.64
N ILE A 42 -7.73 -1.87 12.74
CA ILE A 42 -8.54 -0.81 12.14
C ILE A 42 -10.02 -1.22 12.14
N GLY A 43 -10.90 -0.23 12.07
CA GLY A 43 -12.34 -0.47 11.98
C GLY A 43 -12.71 -1.21 10.70
N VAL A 44 -13.78 -2.01 10.73
CA VAL A 44 -14.20 -2.83 9.59
C VAL A 44 -14.55 -1.99 8.36
N ASP A 45 -15.16 -0.82 8.55
CA ASP A 45 -15.53 0.07 7.45
C ASP A 45 -14.31 0.71 6.80
N GLU A 46 -13.28 1.00 7.60
CA GLU A 46 -12.00 1.50 7.10
C GLU A 46 -11.25 0.42 6.32
N TYR A 47 -11.23 -0.81 6.84
CA TYR A 47 -10.72 -1.95 6.10
C TYR A 47 -11.44 -2.13 4.76
N ARG A 48 -12.77 -2.06 4.74
CA ARG A 48 -13.56 -2.16 3.50
C ARG A 48 -13.23 -1.04 2.51
N ARG A 49 -13.07 0.20 2.98
CA ARG A 49 -12.63 1.32 2.13
C ARG A 49 -11.26 1.06 1.51
N LEU A 50 -10.28 0.64 2.31
CA LEU A 50 -8.92 0.32 1.82
C LEU A 50 -8.94 -0.77 0.75
N VAL A 51 -9.74 -1.82 0.95
CA VAL A 51 -9.91 -2.91 -0.03
C VAL A 51 -10.55 -2.38 -1.32
N ALA A 52 -11.65 -1.63 -1.20
CA ALA A 52 -12.36 -1.08 -2.35
C ALA A 52 -11.51 -0.08 -3.15
N GLU A 53 -10.77 0.81 -2.47
CA GLU A 53 -9.84 1.73 -3.12
C GLU A 53 -8.73 0.99 -3.86
N ARG A 54 -8.19 -0.07 -3.25
CA ARG A 54 -7.17 -0.90 -3.90
C ARG A 54 -7.73 -1.51 -5.18
N GLU A 55 -8.93 -2.06 -5.17
CA GLU A 55 -9.58 -2.60 -6.36
C GLU A 55 -9.85 -1.51 -7.42
N ALA A 56 -10.38 -0.37 -7.02
CA ALA A 56 -10.67 0.75 -7.91
C ALA A 56 -9.41 1.30 -8.62
N ARG A 57 -8.26 1.34 -7.93
CA ARG A 57 -6.98 1.74 -8.54
C ARG A 57 -6.58 0.83 -9.71
N PHE A 58 -6.85 -0.47 -9.61
CA PHE A 58 -6.57 -1.41 -10.70
C PHE A 58 -7.61 -1.35 -11.83
N GLN A 59 -8.87 -1.01 -11.54
CA GLN A 59 -9.89 -0.84 -12.57
C GLN A 59 -9.54 0.26 -13.57
N VAL A 60 -8.88 1.34 -13.14
CA VAL A 60 -8.39 2.40 -14.03
C VAL A 60 -7.35 1.83 -15.03
N LEU A 61 -6.46 0.95 -14.57
CA LEU A 61 -5.48 0.29 -15.44
C LEU A 61 -6.16 -0.61 -16.47
N ASP A 62 -7.24 -1.30 -16.09
CA ASP A 62 -8.02 -2.10 -17.04
C ASP A 62 -8.71 -1.25 -18.11
N VAL A 63 -9.26 -0.08 -17.74
CA VAL A 63 -9.85 0.86 -18.71
C VAL A 63 -8.80 1.35 -19.71
N ILE A 64 -7.60 1.69 -19.23
CA ILE A 64 -6.48 2.11 -20.09
C ILE A 64 -6.05 0.96 -21.00
N ARG A 65 -5.86 -0.24 -20.43
CA ARG A 65 -5.43 -1.44 -21.17
C ARG A 65 -6.40 -1.84 -22.28
N ARG A 66 -7.71 -1.70 -22.06
CA ARG A 66 -8.74 -1.97 -23.10
C ARG A 66 -8.65 -1.04 -24.32
N ARG A 67 -8.07 0.16 -24.16
CA ARG A 67 -7.90 1.13 -25.26
C ARG A 67 -6.55 1.01 -25.95
N LEU A 68 -5.63 0.23 -25.39
CA LEU A 68 -4.29 0.03 -25.93
C LEU A 68 -4.29 -1.15 -26.92
N PRO A 69 -3.39 -1.14 -27.92
CA PRO A 69 -3.14 -2.29 -28.78
C PRO A 69 -2.73 -3.51 -27.96
N ALA A 70 -3.10 -4.70 -28.42
CA ALA A 70 -2.64 -5.96 -27.84
C ALA A 70 -1.18 -6.21 -28.27
N LEU A 71 -0.24 -5.65 -27.52
CA LEU A 71 1.19 -5.93 -27.66
C LEU A 71 1.57 -7.21 -26.92
N SER A 72 2.52 -7.96 -27.46
CA SER A 72 3.11 -9.10 -26.78
C SER A 72 3.92 -8.64 -25.56
N PRO A 73 4.09 -9.50 -24.53
CA PRO A 73 4.97 -9.20 -23.40
C PRO A 73 6.40 -8.84 -23.83
N GLU A 74 6.91 -9.48 -24.88
CA GLU A 74 8.25 -9.24 -25.42
C GLU A 74 8.41 -7.82 -25.99
N GLU A 75 7.44 -7.35 -26.78
CA GLU A 75 7.44 -5.98 -27.34
C GLU A 75 7.36 -4.92 -26.23
N VAL A 76 6.49 -5.12 -25.24
CA VAL A 76 6.38 -4.22 -24.09
C VAL A 76 7.69 -4.18 -23.29
N MET A 77 8.34 -5.33 -23.08
CA MET A 77 9.61 -5.40 -22.39
C MET A 77 10.74 -4.70 -23.15
N GLN A 78 10.72 -4.78 -24.48
CA GLN A 78 11.67 -4.07 -25.33
C GLN A 78 11.50 -2.55 -25.20
N ASP A 79 10.27 -2.04 -25.33
CA ASP A 79 9.96 -0.61 -25.20
C ASP A 79 10.37 -0.05 -23.83
N VAL A 80 10.07 -0.79 -22.76
CA VAL A 80 10.45 -0.41 -21.38
C VAL A 80 11.98 -0.37 -21.23
N THR A 81 12.68 -1.36 -21.79
CA THR A 81 14.14 -1.44 -21.70
C THR A 81 14.79 -0.27 -22.44
N GLU A 82 14.30 0.06 -23.62
CA GLU A 82 14.78 1.18 -24.42
C GLU A 82 14.56 2.52 -23.70
N ALA A 83 13.37 2.75 -23.15
CA ALA A 83 13.05 3.96 -22.40
C ALA A 83 13.94 4.13 -21.16
N ILE A 84 14.16 3.05 -20.38
CA ILE A 84 15.05 3.09 -19.21
C ILE A 84 16.50 3.37 -19.64
N ALA A 85 16.97 2.77 -20.72
CA ALA A 85 18.32 2.99 -21.25
C ALA A 85 18.52 4.46 -21.66
N ALA A 86 17.55 5.06 -22.34
CA ALA A 86 17.58 6.45 -22.76
C ALA A 86 17.64 7.45 -21.59
N ILE A 87 16.97 7.16 -20.47
CA ILE A 87 17.07 7.98 -19.25
C ILE A 87 18.45 7.83 -18.59
N ARG A 88 18.97 6.60 -18.53
CA ARG A 88 20.27 6.31 -17.90
C ARG A 88 21.44 6.97 -18.66
N THR A 89 21.42 6.96 -19.99
CA THR A 89 22.44 7.63 -20.81
C THR A 89 22.37 9.15 -20.67
N ASN A 90 21.17 9.74 -20.66
CA ASN A 90 20.98 11.17 -20.41
C ASN A 90 21.44 11.60 -19.02
N HIS A 91 21.24 10.78 -17.98
CA HIS A 91 21.74 11.05 -16.64
C HIS A 91 23.26 10.88 -16.52
N ALA A 92 23.85 9.91 -17.21
CA ALA A 92 25.31 9.75 -17.27
C ALA A 92 25.99 10.93 -17.97
N ALA A 93 25.39 11.48 -19.03
CA ALA A 93 25.87 12.66 -19.74
C ALA A 93 25.71 13.99 -18.97
N ARG A 94 24.88 14.01 -17.92
CA ARG A 94 24.60 15.21 -17.08
C ARG A 94 25.34 15.22 -15.74
N ARG A 95 26.15 14.20 -15.44
CA ARG A 95 27.04 14.21 -14.26
C ARG A 95 28.31 15.03 -14.58
N PRO A 96 28.67 16.05 -13.77
CA PRO A 96 29.93 16.77 -13.92
C PRO A 96 31.14 15.90 -13.57
#